data_AF-A0A4R4PHS7-F1
#
_entry.id   AF-A0A4R4PHS7-F1
#
_cell.length_a   1.000
_cell.length_b   1.000
_cell.length_c   1.000
_cell.angle_alpha   90.00
_cell.angle_beta   90.00
_cell.angle_gamma   90.00
#
_symmetry.space_group_name_H-M   'P 1'
#
loop_
_entity.id
_entity.type
_entity.pdbx_description
1 polymer ?
#
loop_
_entity_poly.entity_id
_entity_poly.type
_entity_poly.pdbx_seq_one_letter_code
_entity_poly.pdbx_strand_id
1 'polypeptide(L)'
;WWEELTGAGGEGMVVKPAANLVRTAKGLAQPGLKVRGPEYLRLIYGPDYTEPANFARLRDRNLGHKRSLALREYALGIESLERAARGEPLWRIHECVFAVLALESEPVDPRL
;
A
#
# COMPACT_ATOMS: atom_id res chain seq x y z
N TRP A 1 22.04 4.70 1.28
CA TRP A 1 20.99 4.51 2.32
C TRP A 1 20.09 3.31 2.05
N TRP A 2 19.20 3.28 1.06
CA TRP A 2 18.28 2.12 0.89
C TRP A 2 19.02 0.80 0.61
N GLU A 3 20.06 0.84 -0.23
CA GLU A 3 20.90 -0.35 -0.52
C GLU A 3 21.67 -0.82 0.72
N GLU A 4 22.12 0.12 1.55
CA GLU A 4 22.81 -0.17 2.81
C GLU A 4 21.84 -0.79 3.83
N LEU A 5 20.65 -0.22 3.99
CA LEU A 5 19.59 -0.73 4.87
C LEU A 5 19.19 -2.16 4.48
N THR A 6 18.95 -2.40 3.18
CA THR A 6 18.53 -3.71 2.69
C THR A 6 19.69 -4.71 2.66
N GLY A 7 20.92 -4.25 2.41
CA GLY A 7 22.14 -5.06 2.53
C GLY A 7 22.44 -5.49 3.97
N ALA A 8 22.01 -4.71 4.96
CA ALA A 8 22.09 -5.06 6.38
C ALA A 8 20.92 -5.94 6.88
N GLY A 9 20.03 -6.40 5.98
CA GLY A 9 18.90 -7.28 6.31
C GLY A 9 17.56 -6.57 6.54
N GLY A 10 17.48 -5.25 6.32
CA GLY A 10 16.22 -4.53 6.37
C GLY A 10 15.26 -4.92 5.23
N GLU A 11 13.95 -4.94 5.52
CA GLU A 11 12.92 -5.26 4.51
C GLU A 11 12.96 -4.29 3.32
N GLY A 12 13.16 -2.99 3.57
CA GLY A 12 13.11 -1.94 2.56
C GLY A 12 12.58 -0.63 3.12
N MET A 13 11.84 0.13 2.31
CA MET A 13 11.32 1.44 2.69
C MET A 13 9.86 1.65 2.27
N VAL A 14 9.22 2.62 2.91
CA VAL A 14 7.93 3.18 2.47
C VAL A 14 8.16 4.64 2.08
N VAL A 15 7.95 4.96 0.80
CA VAL A 15 8.07 6.31 0.26
C VAL A 15 6.74 7.03 0.42
N LYS A 16 6.74 8.21 1.05
CA LYS A 16 5.52 8.97 1.37
C LYS A 16 5.64 10.43 0.91
N PRO A 17 4.55 11.07 0.46
CA PRO A 17 4.54 12.52 0.27
C PRO A 17 4.76 13.24 1.61
N ALA A 18 5.71 14.18 1.66
CA ALA A 18 6.08 14.86 2.91
C ALA A 18 4.89 15.61 3.55
N ALA A 19 4.03 16.23 2.74
CA ALA A 19 2.88 16.99 3.24
C ALA A 19 1.66 16.14 3.61
N ASN A 20 1.65 14.83 3.27
CA ASN A 20 0.46 13.97 3.29
C ASN A 20 -0.72 14.56 2.45
N LEU A 21 -1.78 13.78 2.18
CA LEU A 21 -2.98 14.24 1.44
C LEU A 21 -2.69 15.04 0.14
N VAL A 22 -1.61 14.72 -0.56
CA VAL A 22 -1.15 15.51 -1.72
C VAL A 22 -1.97 15.17 -2.96
N ARG A 23 -2.49 16.20 -3.64
CA ARG A 23 -3.13 16.06 -4.96
C ARG A 23 -2.16 16.39 -6.08
N THR A 24 -2.25 15.63 -7.15
CA THR A 24 -1.48 15.79 -8.39
C THR A 24 -2.43 16.04 -9.56
N ALA A 25 -1.90 16.34 -10.75
CA ALA A 25 -2.70 16.42 -11.97
C ALA A 25 -3.47 15.12 -12.29
N LYS A 26 -3.07 13.97 -11.71
CA LYS A 26 -3.69 12.66 -11.90
C LYS A 26 -4.61 12.25 -10.73
N GLY A 27 -4.90 13.15 -9.80
CA GLY A 27 -5.68 12.87 -8.59
C GLY A 27 -4.82 12.73 -7.33
N LEU A 28 -5.36 12.06 -6.31
CA LEU A 28 -4.70 11.89 -5.01
C LEU A 28 -3.42 11.03 -5.16
N ALA A 29 -2.31 11.52 -4.63
CA ALA A 29 -1.07 10.76 -4.56
C ALA A 29 -1.24 9.56 -3.64
N GLN A 30 -0.55 8.46 -3.94
CA GLN A 30 -0.50 7.31 -3.03
C GLN A 30 0.10 7.76 -1.68
N PRO A 31 -0.56 7.45 -0.54
CA PRO A 31 -0.12 7.91 0.77
C PRO A 31 1.20 7.23 1.21
N GLY A 32 1.49 6.05 0.65
CA GLY A 32 2.74 5.34 0.83
C GLY A 32 2.97 4.32 -0.27
N LEU A 33 4.21 4.23 -0.75
CA LEU A 33 4.65 3.19 -1.70
C LEU A 33 5.72 2.32 -1.05
N LYS A 34 5.44 1.01 -0.93
CA LYS A 34 6.40 0.03 -0.42
C LYS A 34 7.46 -0.29 -1.49
N VAL A 35 8.74 -0.21 -1.12
CA VAL A 35 9.90 -0.56 -1.96
C VAL A 35 10.79 -1.50 -1.15
N ARG A 36 10.63 -2.80 -1.40
CA ARG A 36 11.27 -3.89 -0.66
C ARG A 36 12.59 -4.29 -1.28
N GLY A 37 13.56 -4.64 -0.44
CA GLY A 37 14.89 -5.10 -0.81
C GLY A 37 14.88 -6.45 -1.54
N PRO A 38 15.91 -6.72 -2.36
CA PRO A 38 15.95 -7.91 -3.19
C PRO A 38 15.98 -9.20 -2.38
N GLU A 39 16.69 -9.24 -1.25
CA GLU A 39 16.75 -10.43 -0.41
C GLU A 39 15.44 -10.68 0.33
N TYR A 40 14.78 -9.63 0.83
CA TYR A 40 13.46 -9.76 1.44
C TYR A 40 12.40 -10.26 0.43
N LEU A 41 12.49 -9.84 -0.83
CA LEU A 41 11.56 -10.28 -1.88
C LEU A 41 11.63 -11.79 -2.16
N ARG A 42 12.70 -12.50 -1.76
CA ARG A 42 12.73 -13.98 -1.80
C ARG A 42 11.68 -14.61 -0.91
N LEU A 43 11.35 -13.98 0.23
CA LEU A 43 10.28 -14.45 1.12
C LEU A 43 8.89 -14.32 0.48
N ILE A 44 8.74 -13.41 -0.48
CA ILE A 44 7.46 -13.08 -1.11
C ILE A 44 7.27 -13.83 -2.42
N TYR A 45 8.34 -13.91 -3.23
CA TYR A 45 8.29 -14.45 -4.60
C TYR A 45 8.99 -15.79 -4.78
N GLY A 46 9.63 -16.32 -3.73
CA GLY A 46 10.42 -17.55 -3.77
C GLY A 46 11.92 -17.28 -3.90
N PRO A 47 12.79 -18.23 -3.49
CA PRO A 47 14.23 -18.07 -3.50
C PRO A 47 14.83 -17.90 -4.91
N ASP A 48 14.14 -18.38 -5.94
CA ASP A 48 14.53 -18.40 -7.35
C ASP A 48 13.92 -17.24 -8.18
N TYR A 49 13.26 -16.26 -7.54
CA TYR A 49 12.55 -15.21 -8.25
C TYR A 49 13.45 -14.31 -9.13
N THR A 50 14.75 -14.28 -8.83
CA THR A 50 15.77 -13.52 -9.57
C THR A 50 16.23 -14.22 -10.84
N GLU A 51 15.86 -15.49 -11.06
CA GLU A 51 16.19 -16.18 -12.32
C GLU A 51 15.55 -15.46 -13.51
N PRO A 52 16.25 -15.31 -14.66
CA PRO A 52 15.78 -14.46 -15.76
C PRO A 52 14.36 -14.77 -16.24
N ALA A 53 13.99 -16.05 -16.32
CA ALA A 53 12.66 -16.48 -16.75
C ALA A 53 11.57 -16.12 -15.72
N ASN A 54 11.85 -16.35 -14.43
CA ASN A 54 10.94 -15.98 -13.33
C ASN A 54 10.77 -14.47 -13.24
N PHE A 55 11.88 -13.73 -13.29
CA PHE A 55 11.90 -12.29 -13.15
C PHE A 55 11.18 -11.58 -14.29
N ALA A 56 11.35 -12.05 -15.53
CA ALA A 56 10.64 -11.54 -16.70
C ALA A 56 9.11 -11.66 -16.53
N ARG A 57 8.63 -12.82 -16.06
CA ARG A 57 7.21 -13.06 -15.79
C ARG A 57 6.67 -12.18 -14.65
N LEU A 58 7.45 -11.98 -13.58
CA LEU A 58 7.03 -11.17 -12.43
C LEU A 58 6.97 -9.66 -12.72
N ARG A 59 7.70 -9.20 -13.75
CA ARG A 59 7.70 -7.80 -14.17
C ARG A 59 6.37 -7.39 -14.81
N ASP A 60 5.68 -8.33 -15.45
CA ASP A 60 4.33 -8.11 -15.97
C ASP A 60 3.28 -8.25 -14.86
N ARG A 61 3.04 -7.15 -14.14
CA ARG A 61 2.09 -7.11 -13.01
C ARG A 61 1.18 -5.89 -13.07
N ASN A 62 -0.11 -6.12 -12.83
CA ASN A 62 -1.10 -5.05 -12.76
C ASN A 62 -1.23 -4.51 -11.33
N LEU A 63 -0.74 -3.29 -11.12
CA LEU A 63 -0.83 -2.59 -9.83
C LEU A 63 -2.07 -1.69 -9.70
N GLY A 64 -2.88 -1.56 -10.77
CA GLY A 64 -3.98 -0.60 -10.83
C GLY A 64 -5.05 -0.84 -9.76
N HIS A 65 -5.46 -2.10 -9.60
CA HIS A 65 -6.49 -2.46 -8.63
C HIS A 65 -6.05 -2.22 -7.18
N LYS A 66 -4.83 -2.67 -6.80
CA LYS A 66 -4.29 -2.42 -5.45
C LYS A 66 -4.11 -0.92 -5.16
N ARG A 67 -3.65 -0.13 -6.15
CA ARG A 67 -3.53 1.33 -6.02
C ARG A 67 -4.88 2.01 -5.81
N SER A 68 -5.93 1.53 -6.47
CA SER A 68 -7.29 2.05 -6.31
C SER A 68 -7.87 1.71 -4.92
N LEU A 69 -7.68 0.47 -4.46
CA LEU A 69 -8.09 0.04 -3.11
C LEU A 69 -7.39 0.88 -2.03
N ALA A 70 -6.07 1.00 -2.10
CA ALA A 70 -5.29 1.77 -1.13
C ALA A 70 -5.75 3.23 -1.00
N LEU A 71 -6.15 3.88 -2.11
CA LEU A 71 -6.67 5.25 -2.06
C LEU A 71 -8.06 5.34 -1.44
N ARG A 72 -8.93 4.35 -1.70
CA ARG A 72 -10.28 4.30 -1.12
C ARG A 72 -10.23 4.03 0.37
N GLU A 73 -9.45 3.05 0.79
CA GLU A 73 -9.20 2.73 2.20
C GLU A 73 -8.62 3.95 2.93
N TYR A 74 -7.61 4.60 2.34
CA TYR A 74 -7.01 5.80 2.90
C TYR A 74 -8.02 6.95 3.07
N ALA A 75 -8.84 7.22 2.06
CA ALA A 75 -9.87 8.26 2.14
C ALA A 75 -10.90 7.96 3.23
N LEU A 76 -11.36 6.72 3.34
CA LEU A 76 -12.29 6.28 4.40
C LEU A 76 -11.65 6.38 5.79
N GLY A 77 -10.37 6.02 5.92
CA GLY A 77 -9.63 6.15 7.17
C GLY A 77 -9.53 7.61 7.63
N ILE A 78 -9.15 8.53 6.72
CA ILE A 78 -9.10 9.97 7.02
C ILE A 78 -10.48 10.49 7.42
N GLU A 79 -11.53 10.15 6.68
CA GLU A 79 -12.90 10.56 7.00
C GLU A 79 -13.33 10.05 8.40
N SER A 80 -13.01 8.79 8.75
CA SER A 80 -13.34 8.25 10.07
C SER A 80 -12.67 9.01 11.21
N LEU A 81 -11.40 9.41 11.03
CA LEU A 81 -10.64 10.19 11.99
C LEU A 81 -11.18 11.61 12.12
N GLU A 82 -11.55 12.25 11.00
CA GLU A 82 -12.15 13.59 11.02
C GLU A 82 -13.50 13.60 11.75
N ARG A 83 -14.37 12.61 11.48
CA ARG A 83 -15.66 12.48 12.17
C ARG A 83 -15.49 12.24 13.66
N ALA A 84 -14.53 11.41 14.05
CA ALA A 84 -14.19 11.19 15.44
C ALA A 84 -13.71 12.49 16.12
N ALA A 85 -12.83 13.25 15.47
CA ALA A 85 -12.32 14.51 15.98
C ALA A 85 -13.41 15.59 16.14
N ARG A 86 -14.46 15.56 15.30
CA ARG A 86 -15.62 16.45 15.40
C ARG A 86 -16.67 15.99 16.41
N GLY A 87 -16.50 14.83 17.04
CA GLY A 87 -17.46 14.26 18.00
C GLY A 87 -18.76 13.77 17.35
N GLU A 88 -18.70 13.33 16.09
CA GLU A 88 -19.88 12.76 15.42
C GLU A 88 -20.34 11.45 16.10
N PRO A 89 -21.63 11.08 15.95
CA PRO A 89 -22.14 9.82 16.49
C PRO A 89 -21.35 8.59 16.01
N LEU A 90 -21.20 7.59 16.89
CA LEU A 90 -20.36 6.42 16.63
C LEU A 90 -20.67 5.71 15.30
N TRP A 91 -21.95 5.64 14.91
CA TRP A 91 -22.37 4.99 13.67
C TRP A 91 -21.83 5.71 12.41
N ARG A 92 -21.66 7.04 12.45
CA ARG A 92 -21.02 7.83 11.38
C ARG A 92 -19.52 7.58 11.29
N ILE A 93 -18.86 7.28 12.40
CA ILE A 93 -17.44 6.91 12.41
C ILE A 93 -17.29 5.48 11.86
N HIS A 94 -18.13 4.58 12.38
CA HIS A 94 -18.07 3.14 12.07
C HIS A 94 -18.50 2.82 10.64
N GLU A 95 -19.35 3.60 9.97
CA GLU A 95 -19.64 3.37 8.54
C GLU A 95 -18.36 3.43 7.69
N CYS A 96 -17.42 4.34 8.00
CA CYS A 96 -16.15 4.43 7.30
C CYS A 96 -15.20 3.30 7.67
N VAL A 97 -15.10 2.97 8.97
CA VAL A 97 -14.24 1.88 9.46
C VAL A 97 -14.65 0.53 8.88
N PHE A 98 -15.95 0.22 8.87
CA PHE A 98 -16.45 -1.03 8.32
C PHE A 98 -16.36 -1.07 6.80
N ALA A 99 -16.44 0.07 6.11
CA ALA A 99 -16.18 0.12 4.67
C ALA A 99 -14.72 -0.25 4.35
N VAL A 100 -13.74 0.16 5.16
CA VAL A 100 -12.34 -0.29 5.00
C VAL A 100 -12.24 -1.81 5.15
N LEU A 101 -12.87 -2.38 6.18
CA LEU A 101 -12.88 -3.83 6.39
C LEU A 101 -13.52 -4.59 5.22
N ALA A 102 -14.60 -4.04 4.65
CA ALA A 102 -15.25 -4.61 3.47
C ALA A 102 -14.33 -4.57 2.23
N LEU A 103 -13.58 -3.49 2.03
CA LEU A 103 -12.63 -3.36 0.91
C LEU A 103 -11.46 -4.35 1.02
N GLU A 104 -10.98 -4.64 2.23
CA GLU A 104 -9.92 -5.65 2.45
C GLU A 104 -10.38 -7.09 2.15
N SER A 105 -11.68 -7.31 1.97
CA SER A 105 -12.22 -8.61 1.55
C SER A 105 -12.25 -8.78 0.03
N GLU A 106 -11.96 -7.72 -0.74
CA GLU A 106 -11.83 -7.81 -2.19
C GLU A 106 -10.57 -8.61 -2.58
N PRO A 107 -10.67 -9.58 -3.50
CA PRO A 107 -9.53 -10.41 -3.88
C PRO A 107 -8.47 -9.58 -4.62
N VAL A 108 -7.26 -9.53 -4.06
CA VAL A 108 -6.09 -8.92 -4.68
C VAL A 108 -4.92 -9.92 -4.65
N ASP A 109 -3.98 -9.80 -5.59
CA ASP A 109 -2.74 -10.57 -5.54
C ASP A 109 -2.05 -10.39 -4.17
N PRO A 110 -1.93 -11.45 -3.35
CA PRO A 110 -1.43 -11.36 -1.98
C PRO A 110 0.05 -10.97 -1.90
N ARG A 111 0.77 -10.98 -3.03
CA ARG A 111 2.19 -10.62 -3.10
C ARG A 111 2.42 -9.11 -3.19
N LEU A 112 1.36 -8.33 -3.45
CA LEU A 112 1.40 -6.88 -3.71
C LEU A 112 1.33 -6.01 -2.45
#